data_AF-A0AAE0V248-F1
#
_entry.id   AF-A0AAE0V248-F1
#
_cell.length_a   1.000
_cell.length_b   1.000
_cell.length_c   1.000
_cell.angle_alpha   90.00
_cell.angle_beta   90.00
_cell.angle_gamma   90.00
#
_symmetry.space_group_name_H-M   'P 1'
#
loop_
_entity.id
_entity.type
_entity.pdbx_description
1 polymer ?
#
loop_
_entity_poly.entity_id
_entity_poly.type
_entity_poly.pdbx_seq_one_letter_code
_entity_poly.pdbx_strand_id
1 'polypeptide(L)'
;MLRFSLGVTRLDRIRNEYIRGTAHVGRLGDKVREARLRWFGHVQRRESEDSFELHSVDLELEAMEKQIRNLQVKQAQLRQRKAAMESSLTDAHLSQCDPALIRKENGTPTEDVSVLVISGKQTCLF
;
A
#
# COMPACT_ATOMS: atom_id res chain seq x y z
N MET A 1 20.64 48.95 -29.41
CA MET A 1 21.88 49.69 -29.10
C MET A 1 22.07 49.83 -27.58
N LEU A 2 22.32 48.74 -26.83
CA LEU A 2 22.55 48.86 -25.37
C LEU A 2 23.98 49.29 -25.03
N ARG A 3 24.94 48.93 -25.90
CA ARG A 3 26.35 49.29 -25.71
C ARG A 3 26.57 50.79 -25.90
N PHE A 4 26.05 51.33 -27.01
CA PHE A 4 26.23 52.74 -27.35
C PHE A 4 25.55 53.69 -26.34
N SER A 5 24.35 53.36 -25.86
CA SER A 5 23.66 54.16 -24.84
C SER A 5 24.38 54.18 -23.49
N LEU A 6 25.19 53.15 -23.20
CA LEU A 6 26.01 53.06 -21.99
C LEU A 6 27.46 53.53 -22.23
N GLY A 7 27.76 54.09 -23.41
CA GLY A 7 29.11 54.53 -23.78
C GLY A 7 30.13 53.40 -23.92
N VAL A 8 29.69 52.14 -23.94
CA VAL A 8 30.58 50.97 -23.99
C VAL A 8 30.98 50.72 -25.44
N THR A 9 32.29 50.76 -25.68
CA THR A 9 32.90 50.51 -26.98
C THR A 9 33.32 49.03 -27.12
N ARG A 10 33.82 48.67 -28.30
CA ARG A 10 34.40 47.32 -28.52
C ARG A 10 35.76 47.15 -27.83
N LEU A 11 36.47 48.23 -27.51
CA LEU A 11 37.78 48.19 -26.86
C LEU A 11 37.68 47.79 -25.39
N ASP A 12 36.56 48.12 -24.74
CA ASP A 12 36.34 47.81 -23.32
C ASP A 12 36.18 46.30 -23.05
N ARG A 13 35.97 45.49 -24.09
CA ARG A 13 35.82 44.01 -24.03
C ARG A 13 34.83 43.53 -22.95
N ILE A 14 33.89 44.38 -22.54
CA ILE A 14 32.90 44.07 -21.51
C ILE A 14 31.93 43.01 -22.04
N ARG A 15 31.69 41.98 -21.23
CA ARG A 15 30.75 40.90 -21.50
C ARG A 15 29.31 41.38 -21.59
N ASN A 16 28.51 40.79 -22.47
CA ASN A 16 27.14 41.24 -22.73
C ASN A 16 26.20 41.02 -21.54
N GLU A 17 26.51 40.04 -20.69
CA GLU A 17 25.79 39.72 -19.47
C GLU A 17 25.84 40.91 -18.49
N TYR A 18 27.02 41.53 -18.33
CA TYR A 18 27.19 42.70 -17.47
C TYR A 18 26.39 43.90 -17.99
N ILE A 19 26.46 44.16 -19.30
CA ILE A 19 25.73 45.25 -19.96
C ILE A 19 24.21 45.06 -19.83
N ARG A 20 23.72 43.82 -19.95
CA ARG A 20 22.30 43.48 -19.74
C ARG A 20 21.88 43.56 -18.27
N GLY A 21 22.80 43.28 -17.35
CA GLY A 21 22.61 43.47 -15.91
C GLY A 21 22.49 44.95 -15.56
N THR A 22 23.42 45.79 -16.01
CA THR A 22 23.39 47.25 -15.80
C THR A 22 22.16 47.89 -16.44
N ALA A 23 21.79 47.45 -17.65
CA ALA A 23 20.59 47.92 -18.32
C ALA A 23 19.28 47.29 -17.79
N HIS A 24 19.35 46.38 -16.80
CA HIS A 24 18.20 45.64 -16.25
C HIS A 24 17.37 44.84 -17.28
N VAL A 25 17.90 44.65 -18.50
CA VAL A 25 17.26 43.90 -19.59
C VAL A 25 17.42 42.38 -19.41
N GLY A 26 18.28 41.93 -18.49
CA GLY A 26 18.46 40.50 -18.18
C GLY A 26 17.14 39.78 -17.91
N ARG A 27 16.32 40.30 -16.99
CA ARG A 27 15.01 39.73 -16.62
C ARG A 27 14.03 39.70 -17.79
N LEU A 28 14.09 40.68 -18.69
CA LEU A 28 13.23 40.73 -19.88
C LEU A 28 13.67 39.71 -20.93
N GLY A 29 14.98 39.55 -21.14
CA GLY A 29 15.54 38.55 -22.04
C GLY A 29 15.16 37.13 -21.63
N ASP A 30 15.10 36.86 -20.33
CA ASP A 30 14.70 35.56 -19.81
C ASP A 30 13.20 35.32 -19.97
N LYS A 31 12.33 36.31 -19.71
CA LYS A 31 10.89 36.22 -20.00
C LYS A 31 10.58 36.03 -21.48
N VAL A 32 11.31 36.69 -22.38
CA VAL A 32 11.15 36.51 -23.83
C VAL A 32 11.63 35.13 -24.28
N ARG A 33 12.70 34.62 -23.66
CA ARG A 33 13.21 33.26 -23.91
C ARG A 33 12.22 32.22 -23.42
N GLU A 34 11.66 32.41 -22.24
CA GLU A 34 10.61 31.58 -21.65
C GLU A 34 9.34 31.60 -22.52
N ALA A 35 8.86 32.77 -22.93
CA ALA A 35 7.72 32.90 -23.83
C ALA A 35 7.96 32.21 -25.18
N ARG A 36 9.19 32.29 -25.70
CA ARG A 36 9.60 31.60 -26.92
C ARG A 36 9.64 30.08 -26.73
N LEU A 37 10.18 29.58 -25.63
CA LEU A 37 10.17 28.15 -25.30
C LEU A 37 8.75 27.63 -25.10
N ARG A 38 7.87 28.44 -24.49
CA ARG A 38 6.43 28.15 -24.35
C ARG A 38 5.74 28.06 -25.71
N TRP A 39 6.07 28.97 -26.63
CA TRP A 39 5.56 28.94 -28.00
C TRP A 39 6.00 27.69 -28.78
N PHE A 40 7.22 27.21 -28.55
CA PHE A 40 7.71 25.96 -29.13
C PHE A 40 7.21 24.69 -28.42
N GLY A 41 6.27 24.82 -27.47
CA GLY A 41 5.72 23.68 -26.72
C GLY A 41 6.73 22.97 -25.81
N HIS A 42 7.89 23.58 -25.56
CA HIS A 42 8.98 22.97 -24.77
C HIS A 42 8.81 23.15 -23.25
N VAL A 43 7.72 23.77 -22.80
CA VAL A 43 7.54 24.07 -21.36
C VAL A 43 6.63 23.09 -20.62
N GLN A 44 5.85 22.21 -21.28
CA GLN A 44 5.06 21.19 -20.56
C GLN A 44 4.69 20.00 -21.45
N ARG A 45 5.66 19.14 -21.78
CA ARG A 45 5.38 17.83 -22.41
C ARG A 45 6.02 16.63 -21.73
N ARG A 46 6.71 16.82 -20.61
CA ARG A 46 7.25 15.70 -19.80
C ARG A 46 6.35 15.25 -18.65
N GLU A 47 5.28 15.99 -18.33
CA GLU A 47 4.40 15.63 -17.21
C GLU A 47 3.16 14.86 -17.63
N SER A 48 2.91 14.66 -18.93
CA SER A 48 1.67 14.07 -19.42
C SER A 48 1.71 12.56 -19.63
N GLU A 49 2.87 11.97 -19.92
CA GLU A 49 2.99 10.53 -20.14
C GLU A 49 3.11 9.80 -18.80
N ASP A 50 4.08 10.21 -17.97
CA ASP A 50 4.29 9.64 -16.62
C ASP A 50 3.06 9.77 -15.72
N SER A 51 2.31 10.88 -15.79
CA SER A 51 1.11 11.10 -14.98
C SER A 51 -0.07 10.22 -15.42
N PHE A 52 -0.16 9.90 -16.72
CA PHE A 52 -1.20 9.03 -17.24
C PHE A 52 -0.89 7.55 -16.94
N GLU A 53 0.38 7.17 -17.05
CA GLU A 53 0.84 5.84 -16.66
C GLU A 53 0.65 5.60 -15.17
N LEU A 54 1.02 6.55 -14.31
CA LEU A 54 0.78 6.47 -12.86
C LEU A 54 -0.71 6.31 -12.55
N HIS A 55 -1.58 7.09 -13.20
CA HIS A 55 -3.03 6.98 -12.99
C HIS A 55 -3.59 5.61 -13.44
N SER A 56 -3.07 5.05 -14.53
CA SER A 56 -3.48 3.71 -14.98
C SER A 56 -3.05 2.62 -14.00
N VAL A 57 -1.84 2.73 -13.44
CA VAL A 57 -1.32 1.81 -12.42
C VAL A 57 -2.12 1.93 -11.13
N ASP A 58 -2.52 3.14 -10.74
CA ASP A 58 -3.37 3.38 -9.56
C ASP A 58 -4.73 2.68 -9.70
N LEU A 59 -5.35 2.74 -10.87
CA LEU A 59 -6.63 2.07 -11.15
C LEU A 59 -6.48 0.53 -11.11
N GLU A 60 -5.38 0.00 -11.62
CA GLU A 60 -5.08 -1.44 -11.55
C GLU A 60 -4.85 -1.90 -10.10
N LEU A 61 -4.13 -1.10 -9.31
CA LEU A 61 -3.90 -1.36 -7.89
C LEU A 61 -5.24 -1.39 -7.12
N GLU A 62 -6.09 -0.39 -7.32
CA GLU A 62 -7.42 -0.35 -6.69
C GLU A 62 -8.29 -1.57 -7.04
N ALA A 63 -8.21 -2.04 -8.28
CA ALA A 63 -8.92 -3.23 -8.72
C ALA A 63 -8.41 -4.49 -8.01
N MET A 64 -7.09 -4.65 -7.89
CA MET A 64 -6.46 -5.77 -7.16
C MET A 64 -6.83 -5.73 -5.67
N GLU A 65 -6.81 -4.58 -5.03
CA GLU A 65 -7.21 -4.45 -3.63
C GLU A 65 -8.67 -4.87 -3.38
N LYS A 66 -9.58 -4.48 -4.29
CA LYS A 66 -10.99 -4.91 -4.21
C LYS A 66 -11.10 -6.43 -4.32
N GLN A 67 -10.32 -7.05 -5.21
CA GLN A 67 -10.29 -8.51 -5.31
C GLN A 67 -9.77 -9.17 -4.04
N ILE A 68 -8.69 -8.64 -3.43
CA ILE A 68 -8.14 -9.14 -2.16
C ILE A 68 -9.19 -9.06 -1.06
N ARG A 69 -9.88 -7.92 -0.91
CA ARG A 69 -10.96 -7.75 0.08
C ARG A 69 -12.07 -8.79 -0.12
N ASN A 70 -12.50 -9.01 -1.36
CA ASN A 70 -13.52 -10.03 -1.66
C ASN A 70 -13.06 -11.44 -1.30
N LEU A 71 -11.82 -11.80 -1.63
CA LEU A 71 -11.26 -13.11 -1.29
C LEU A 71 -11.15 -13.31 0.23
N GLN A 72 -10.75 -12.26 0.97
CA GLN A 72 -10.70 -12.30 2.44
C GLN A 72 -12.08 -12.51 3.06
N VAL A 73 -13.11 -11.82 2.57
CA VAL A 73 -14.50 -12.03 3.00
C VAL A 73 -14.94 -13.47 2.75
N LYS A 74 -14.70 -13.99 1.54
CA LYS A 74 -15.05 -15.37 1.19
C LYS A 74 -14.30 -16.38 2.07
N GLN A 75 -13.03 -16.14 2.38
CA GLN A 75 -12.25 -16.98 3.28
C GLN A 75 -12.84 -16.97 4.71
N ALA A 76 -13.24 -15.81 5.22
CA ALA A 76 -13.88 -15.69 6.52
C ALA A 76 -15.22 -16.45 6.58
N GLN A 77 -16.04 -16.34 5.53
CA GLN A 77 -17.29 -17.11 5.39
C GLN A 77 -17.04 -18.61 5.42
N LEU A 78 -16.03 -19.09 4.67
CA LEU A 78 -15.69 -20.51 4.65
C LEU A 78 -15.18 -20.99 6.02
N ARG A 79 -14.39 -20.18 6.72
CA ARG A 79 -13.96 -20.49 8.10
C ARG A 79 -15.14 -20.58 9.06
N GLN A 80 -16.08 -19.64 9.00
CA GLN A 80 -17.30 -19.67 9.81
C GLN A 80 -18.14 -20.93 9.51
N ARG A 81 -18.32 -21.25 8.23
CA ARG A 81 -19.07 -22.44 7.81
C ARG A 81 -18.39 -23.73 8.28
N LYS A 82 -17.06 -23.78 8.23
CA LYS A 82 -16.28 -24.91 8.76
C LYS A 82 -16.47 -25.04 10.27
N ALA A 83 -16.37 -23.95 11.02
CA ALA A 83 -16.56 -23.95 12.47
C ALA A 83 -18.00 -24.38 12.86
N ALA A 84 -19.01 -23.93 12.13
CA ALA A 84 -20.40 -24.34 12.35
C ALA A 84 -20.63 -25.83 12.07
N MET A 85 -19.97 -26.38 11.03
CA MET A 85 -19.99 -27.82 10.75
C MET A 85 -19.29 -28.60 11.87
N GLU A 86 -18.13 -28.13 12.33
CA GLU A 86 -17.37 -28.75 13.42
C GLU A 86 -18.15 -28.74 14.75
N SER A 87 -18.83 -27.65 15.09
CA SER A 87 -19.68 -27.58 16.29
C SER A 87 -20.91 -28.50 16.20
N SER A 88 -21.52 -28.61 15.01
CA SER A 88 -22.64 -29.55 14.81
C SER A 88 -22.21 -31.02 14.95
N LEU A 89 -20.96 -31.33 14.59
CA LEU A 89 -20.35 -32.64 14.80
C LEU A 89 -20.15 -32.94 16.28
N THR A 90 -19.67 -31.97 17.07
CA THR A 90 -19.49 -32.14 18.51
C THR A 90 -20.81 -32.29 19.26
N ASP A 91 -21.86 -31.57 18.85
CA ASP A 91 -23.20 -31.68 19.45
C ASP A 91 -23.84 -33.05 19.16
N ALA A 92 -23.66 -33.56 17.94
CA ALA A 92 -24.11 -34.91 17.56
C ALA A 92 -23.37 -36.00 18.33
N HIS A 93 -22.05 -35.85 18.52
CA HIS A 93 -21.25 -36.78 19.34
C HIS A 93 -21.68 -36.79 20.82
N LEU A 94 -22.07 -35.63 21.39
CA LEU A 94 -22.59 -35.55 22.76
C LEU A 94 -24.00 -36.14 22.90
N SER A 95 -24.83 -36.07 21.87
CA SER A 95 -26.17 -36.70 21.82
C SER A 95 -26.11 -38.23 21.73
N GLN A 96 -25.02 -38.76 21.16
CA GLN A 96 -24.82 -40.21 20.97
C GLN A 96 -24.12 -40.89 22.17
N CYS A 97 -23.69 -40.13 23.18
CA CYS A 97 -23.22 -40.65 24.45
C CYS A 97 -24.39 -40.75 25.45
N ASP A 98 -24.70 -41.96 25.91
CA ASP A 98 -25.73 -42.18 26.93
C ASP A 98 -25.40 -41.42 28.24
N PRO A 99 -26.30 -40.56 28.76
CA PRO A 99 -26.06 -39.79 29.98
C PRO A 99 -25.95 -40.66 31.25
N ALA A 100 -26.20 -41.97 31.15
CA ALA A 100 -26.05 -42.93 32.24
C ALA A 100 -24.57 -43.20 32.63
N LEU A 101 -23.61 -42.87 31.76
CA LEU A 101 -22.16 -43.02 32.05
C LEU A 101 -21.54 -41.82 32.80
N ILE A 102 -22.26 -40.71 32.99
CA ILE A 102 -21.70 -39.49 33.61
C ILE A 102 -22.02 -39.38 35.13
N ARG A 103 -22.92 -40.22 35.68
CA ARG A 103 -23.41 -40.07 37.07
C ARG A 103 -22.70 -40.93 38.14
N LYS A 104 -21.49 -41.44 37.90
CA LYS A 104 -20.79 -42.31 38.85
C LYS A 104 -19.37 -41.89 39.23
N GLU A 105 -19.03 -40.61 39.18
CA GLU A 105 -17.73 -40.15 39.71
C GLU A 105 -17.88 -38.88 40.53
N ASN A 106 -18.63 -38.96 41.63
CA ASN A 106 -18.55 -37.97 42.71
C ASN A 106 -18.70 -38.72 44.04
N GLY A 107 -17.61 -39.38 44.45
CA GLY A 107 -17.53 -40.17 45.66
C GLY A 107 -16.12 -40.28 46.20
N THR A 108 -15.53 -39.15 46.62
CA THR A 108 -14.46 -38.97 47.63
C THR A 108 -13.09 -39.66 47.44
N PRO A 109 -12.00 -39.09 48.00
CA PRO A 109 -10.67 -39.17 47.43
C PRO A 109 -9.82 -40.23 48.13
N THR A 110 -9.37 -41.23 47.38
CA THR A 110 -8.22 -42.05 47.78
C THR A 110 -7.53 -42.52 46.52
N GLU A 111 -6.27 -42.05 46.40
CA GLU A 111 -5.08 -42.73 45.88
C GLU A 111 -5.26 -43.72 44.71
N ASP A 112 -4.36 -43.57 43.74
CA ASP A 112 -4.03 -44.51 42.67
C ASP A 112 -4.72 -44.36 41.31
N VAL A 113 -3.97 -43.65 40.43
CA VAL A 113 -3.62 -44.05 39.06
C VAL A 113 -4.72 -44.81 38.29
N SER A 114 -5.49 -44.10 37.46
CA SER A 114 -6.24 -44.73 36.35
C SER A 114 -6.59 -43.73 35.23
N VAL A 115 -5.71 -43.71 34.24
CA VAL A 115 -5.98 -43.57 32.80
C VAL A 115 -7.06 -42.55 32.36
N LEU A 116 -6.61 -41.31 32.13
CA LEU A 116 -7.33 -40.35 31.31
C LEU A 116 -6.95 -40.56 29.84
N VAL A 117 -7.69 -41.40 29.10
CA VAL A 117 -7.57 -41.46 27.63
C VAL A 117 -8.29 -40.25 27.04
N ILE A 118 -7.59 -39.12 26.97
CA ILE A 118 -7.98 -38.02 26.08
C ILE A 118 -7.55 -38.43 24.67
N SER A 119 -8.55 -38.68 23.83
CA SER A 119 -8.37 -38.91 22.41
C SER A 119 -7.60 -37.76 21.76
N GLY A 120 -6.43 -38.09 21.21
CA GLY A 120 -5.85 -37.36 20.10
C GLY A 120 -4.99 -36.15 20.46
N LYS A 121 -3.83 -36.38 21.09
CA LYS A 121 -2.53 -35.80 20.71
C LYS A 121 -1.44 -36.37 21.61
N GLN A 122 -0.57 -37.20 21.04
CA GLN A 122 0.74 -37.47 21.62
C GLN A 122 1.51 -36.15 21.71
N THR A 123 1.70 -35.66 22.93
CA THR A 123 2.86 -34.86 23.25
C THR A 123 3.51 -35.51 24.47
N CYS A 124 4.54 -36.31 24.19
CA CYS A 124 5.43 -36.82 25.22
C CYS A 124 6.20 -35.61 25.80
N LEU A 125 5.94 -35.31 27.07
CA LEU A 125 6.88 -34.62 27.93
C LEU A 125 7.17 -35.56 29.08
N PHE A 126 8.34 -36.20 29.06
CA PHE A 126 9.26 -36.40 30.18
C PHE A 126 10.54 -37.06 29.64
#